data_AF-A0A8C8W8H3-F1
#
_entry.id   AF-A0A8C8W8H3-F1
#
_cell.length_a   1.000
_cell.length_b   1.000
_cell.length_c   1.000
_cell.angle_alpha   90.00
_cell.angle_beta   90.00
_cell.angle_gamma   90.00
#
_symmetry.space_group_name_H-M   'P 1'
#
loop_
_entity.id
_entity.type
_entity.pdbx_description
1 polymer ?
#
loop_
_entity_poly.entity_id
_entity_poly.type
_entity_poly.pdbx_seq_one_letter_code
_entity_poly.pdbx_strand_id
1 'polypeptide(L)'
;MPPKNRRVAEPEACDQMYESLARLHSNYYKHKYPRPRDTSFSGLSVEEYKLILSTDTLEEFQEMDKSVWKKLQEKFAPTRPEEKHKAWARVLSRPRT
;
A
#
# COMPACT_ATOMS: atom_id res chain seq x y z
N MET A 1 -12.97 -29.98 19.34
CA MET A 1 -12.05 -30.87 18.58
C MET A 1 -10.67 -30.24 18.59
N PRO A 2 -9.63 -30.91 19.09
CA PRO A 2 -8.26 -30.40 18.99
C PRO A 2 -7.79 -30.47 17.52
N PRO A 3 -6.91 -29.56 17.06
CA PRO A 3 -6.38 -29.60 15.71
C PRO A 3 -5.64 -30.92 15.50
N LYS A 4 -5.95 -31.58 14.39
CA LYS A 4 -5.32 -32.83 13.95
C LYS A 4 -3.85 -32.53 13.71
N ASN A 5 -2.98 -32.85 14.67
CA ASN A 5 -1.53 -32.79 14.49
C ASN A 5 -1.21 -33.58 13.22
N ARG A 6 -0.87 -32.85 12.15
CA ARG A 6 -0.48 -33.40 10.85
C ARG A 6 0.74 -34.26 11.15
N ARG A 7 0.56 -35.58 11.22
CA ARG A 7 1.67 -36.53 11.26
C ARG A 7 2.51 -36.16 10.04
N VAL A 8 3.71 -35.65 10.28
CA VAL A 8 4.70 -35.37 9.25
C VAL A 8 4.82 -36.66 8.44
N ALA A 9 4.31 -36.64 7.20
CA ALA A 9 4.11 -37.86 6.43
C ALA A 9 5.44 -38.53 6.05
N GLU A 10 6.51 -37.74 5.99
CA GLU A 10 7.91 -38.17 5.83
C GLU A 10 8.82 -37.19 6.60
N PRO A 11 9.59 -37.65 7.60
CA PRO A 11 10.51 -36.78 8.33
C PRO A 11 11.60 -36.19 7.42
N GLU A 12 12.05 -36.95 6.43
CA GLU A 12 13.05 -36.49 5.44
C GLU A 12 12.53 -35.32 4.59
N ALA A 13 11.24 -35.29 4.26
CA ALA A 13 10.62 -34.17 3.56
C ALA A 13 10.61 -32.90 4.43
N CYS A 14 10.44 -33.05 5.75
CA CYS A 14 10.57 -31.95 6.69
C CYS A 14 12.01 -31.43 6.79
N ASP A 15 13.00 -32.32 6.79
CA ASP A 15 14.42 -31.93 6.79
C ASP A 15 14.79 -31.16 5.52
N GLN A 16 14.36 -31.65 4.35
CA GLN A 16 14.57 -30.96 3.07
C GLN A 16 13.93 -29.57 3.04
N MET A 17 12.70 -29.45 3.58
CA MET A 17 12.02 -28.16 3.69
C MET A 17 12.79 -27.24 4.64
N TYR A 18 13.22 -27.75 5.79
CA TYR A 18 14.00 -26.99 6.75
C TYR A 18 15.32 -26.51 6.15
N GLU A 19 16.05 -27.37 5.44
CA GLU A 19 17.27 -26.98 4.74
C GLU A 19 17.02 -25.89 3.69
N SER A 20 15.91 -25.98 2.95
CA SER A 20 15.52 -24.94 2.00
C SER A 20 15.31 -23.59 2.70
N LEU A 21 14.60 -23.60 3.83
CA LEU A 21 14.40 -22.40 4.65
C LEU A 21 15.72 -21.88 5.24
N ALA A 22 16.60 -22.77 5.71
CA ALA A 22 17.91 -22.40 6.22
C ALA A 22 18.79 -21.75 5.14
N ARG A 23 18.74 -22.25 3.89
CA ARG A 23 19.42 -21.64 2.74
C ARG A 23 18.88 -20.25 2.41
N LEU A 24 17.57 -20.05 2.49
CA LEU A 24 16.95 -18.73 2.29
C LEU A 24 17.38 -17.74 3.37
N HIS A 25 17.28 -18.13 4.66
CA HIS A 25 17.65 -17.27 5.79
C HIS A 25 19.13 -16.89 5.79
N SER A 26 20.01 -17.84 5.47
CA SER A 26 21.46 -17.60 5.44
C SER A 26 21.95 -16.84 4.20
N ASN A 27 21.04 -16.39 3.32
CA ASN A 27 21.40 -15.78 2.02
C ASN A 27 22.32 -16.68 1.17
N TYR A 28 22.22 -18.01 1.30
CA TYR A 28 23.12 -18.98 0.69
C TYR A 28 23.33 -18.75 -0.81
N TYR A 29 22.25 -18.51 -1.55
CA TYR A 29 22.32 -18.31 -3.01
C TYR A 29 23.01 -17.02 -3.42
N LYS A 30 22.94 -15.96 -2.59
CA LYS A 30 23.65 -14.70 -2.85
C LYS A 30 25.16 -14.90 -2.82
N HIS A 31 25.64 -15.72 -1.88
CA HIS A 31 27.06 -16.02 -1.74
C HIS A 31 27.54 -17.07 -2.73
N LYS A 32 26.70 -18.06 -3.05
CA LYS A 32 27.03 -19.13 -4.00
C LYS A 32 27.09 -18.63 -5.44
N TYR A 33 26.23 -17.68 -5.81
CA TYR A 33 26.13 -17.14 -7.16
C TYR A 33 26.23 -15.61 -7.11
N PRO A 34 27.45 -15.06 -6.94
CA PRO A 34 27.65 -13.62 -6.90
C PRO A 34 27.24 -13.00 -8.23
N ARG A 35 26.42 -11.95 -8.17
CA ARG A 35 25.94 -11.26 -9.36
C ARG A 35 27.00 -10.25 -9.83
N PRO A 36 27.28 -10.15 -11.15
CA PRO A 36 28.18 -9.12 -11.67
C PRO A 36 27.67 -7.70 -11.49
N ARG A 37 26.35 -7.52 -11.31
CA ARG A 37 25.69 -6.23 -11.11
C ARG A 37 24.68 -6.33 -9.99
N ASP A 38 24.54 -5.25 -9.25
CA ASP A 38 23.44 -5.08 -8.32
C ASP A 38 22.16 -4.80 -9.09
N THR A 39 21.22 -5.74 -8.99
CA THR A 39 19.89 -5.63 -9.59
C THR A 39 18.86 -5.72 -8.48
N SER A 40 18.00 -4.71 -8.39
CA SER A 40 16.77 -4.77 -7.61
C SER A 40 15.57 -4.77 -8.55
N PHE A 41 14.43 -5.32 -8.09
CA PHE A 41 13.22 -5.38 -8.91
C PHE A 41 12.70 -3.99 -9.30
N SER A 42 12.80 -3.01 -8.39
CA SER A 42 12.40 -1.62 -8.66
C SER A 42 13.49 -0.77 -9.31
N GLY A 43 14.73 -1.26 -9.39
CA GLY A 43 15.90 -0.46 -9.78
C GLY A 43 16.43 0.48 -8.69
N LEU A 44 15.84 0.49 -7.49
CA LEU A 44 16.30 1.32 -6.38
C LEU A 44 17.45 0.65 -5.60
N SER A 45 18.33 1.49 -5.06
CA SER A 45 19.35 1.16 -4.06
C SER A 45 18.72 0.88 -2.69
N VAL A 46 19.49 0.26 -1.79
CA VAL A 46 19.04 -0.08 -0.44
C VAL A 46 18.73 1.19 0.37
N GLU A 47 19.51 2.24 0.14
CA GLU A 47 19.43 3.54 0.78
C GLU A 47 18.15 4.27 0.37
N GLU A 48 17.81 4.22 -0.92
CA GLU A 48 16.54 4.76 -1.44
C GLU A 48 15.33 3.98 -0.88
N TYR A 49 15.43 2.65 -0.76
CA TYR A 49 14.39 1.86 -0.12
C TYR A 49 14.22 2.22 1.35
N LYS A 50 15.32 2.40 2.10
CA LYS A 50 15.27 2.84 3.51
C LYS A 50 14.64 4.21 3.64
N LEU A 51 14.92 5.12 2.71
CA LEU A 51 14.30 6.43 2.68
C LEU A 51 12.80 6.30 2.44
N ILE A 52 12.34 5.58 1.41
CA ILE A 52 10.91 5.41 1.11
C ILE A 52 10.14 4.73 2.25
N LEU A 53 10.77 3.75 2.91
CA LEU A 53 10.20 3.02 4.05
C LEU A 53 10.45 3.73 5.40
N SER A 54 11.10 4.90 5.39
CA SER A 54 11.32 5.67 6.60
C SER A 54 9.99 6.13 7.18
N THR A 55 9.96 6.34 8.49
CA THR A 55 8.81 6.91 9.19
C THR A 55 8.45 8.27 8.62
N ASP A 56 9.47 9.07 8.33
CA ASP A 56 9.32 10.47 7.94
C ASP A 56 8.62 10.57 6.57
N THR A 57 9.07 9.80 5.58
CA THR A 57 8.40 9.77 4.26
C THR A 57 7.00 9.18 4.34
N LEU A 58 6.76 8.20 5.22
CA LEU A 58 5.43 7.62 5.40
C LEU A 58 4.45 8.63 6.01
N GLU A 59 4.89 9.46 6.94
CA GLU A 59 4.09 10.54 7.52
C GLU A 59 3.77 11.61 6.47
N GLU A 60 4.75 12.03 5.67
CA GLU A 60 4.54 12.95 4.55
C GLU A 60 3.49 12.43 3.56
N PHE A 61 3.56 11.15 3.18
CA PHE A 61 2.56 10.52 2.31
C PHE A 61 1.16 10.52 2.94
N GLN A 62 1.04 10.25 4.24
CA GLN A 62 -0.26 10.31 4.92
C GLN A 62 -0.84 11.71 4.96
N GLU A 63 -0.02 12.74 5.17
CA GLU A 63 -0.48 14.13 5.14
C GLU A 63 -0.93 14.55 3.74
N MET A 64 -0.15 14.16 2.73
CA MET A 64 -0.51 14.36 1.33
C MET A 64 -1.83 13.69 0.99
N ASP A 65 -2.03 12.43 1.36
CA ASP A 65 -3.28 11.69 1.11
C ASP A 65 -4.48 12.35 1.78
N LYS A 66 -4.34 12.81 3.04
CA LYS A 66 -5.39 13.58 3.73
C LYS A 66 -5.71 14.88 2.99
N SER A 67 -4.70 15.57 2.47
CA SER A 67 -4.87 16.81 1.71
C SER A 67 -5.60 16.59 0.38
N VAL A 68 -5.26 15.50 -0.33
CA VAL A 68 -5.88 15.10 -1.59
C VAL A 68 -7.33 14.65 -1.34
N TRP A 69 -7.56 13.85 -0.30
CA TRP A 69 -8.89 13.42 0.11
C TRP A 69 -9.79 14.59 0.49
N LYS A 70 -9.28 15.58 1.24
CA LYS A 70 -10.02 16.82 1.55
C LYS A 70 -10.43 17.58 0.28
N LYS A 71 -9.50 17.76 -0.67
CA LYS A 71 -9.80 18.41 -1.96
C LYS A 71 -10.84 17.63 -2.76
N LEU A 72 -10.78 16.31 -2.73
CA LEU A 72 -11.78 15.46 -3.37
C LEU A 72 -13.14 15.65 -2.70
N GLN A 73 -13.18 15.59 -1.37
CA GLN A 73 -14.40 15.79 -0.59
C GLN A 73 -15.02 17.16 -0.84
N GLU A 74 -14.25 18.24 -0.92
CA GLU A 74 -14.76 19.59 -1.23
C GLU A 74 -15.39 19.67 -2.63
N LYS A 75 -14.81 18.98 -3.62
CA LYS A 75 -15.35 18.92 -4.99
C LYS A 75 -16.67 18.16 -5.07
N PHE A 76 -16.85 17.15 -4.23
CA PHE A 76 -18.07 16.34 -4.19
C PHE A 76 -19.03 16.71 -3.06
N ALA A 77 -18.63 17.63 -2.18
CA ALA A 77 -19.50 18.15 -1.14
C ALA A 77 -20.67 18.88 -1.80
N PRO A 78 -21.93 18.57 -1.42
CA PRO A 78 -23.07 19.25 -1.98
C PRO A 78 -22.95 20.75 -1.66
N THR A 79 -22.90 21.58 -2.71
CA THR A 79 -23.09 23.04 -2.58
C THR A 79 -24.32 23.28 -1.71
N ARG A 80 -24.13 24.15 -0.70
CA ARG A 80 -25.09 24.40 0.39
C ARG A 80 -26.52 24.44 -0.18
N PRO A 81 -27.45 23.62 0.33
CA PRO A 81 -28.80 23.53 -0.24
C PRO A 81 -29.53 24.88 -0.28
N GLU A 82 -29.17 25.81 0.61
CA GLU A 82 -29.69 27.18 0.60
C GLU A 82 -29.35 27.98 -0.66
N GLU A 83 -28.15 27.82 -1.23
CA GLU A 83 -27.74 28.56 -2.44
C GLU A 83 -28.51 28.06 -3.66
N LYS A 84 -28.75 26.74 -3.72
CA LYS A 84 -29.64 26.14 -4.72
C LYS A 84 -31.05 26.68 -4.51
N HIS A 85 -31.62 26.59 -3.31
CA HIS A 85 -32.98 27.07 -3.02
C HIS A 85 -33.18 28.53 -3.40
N LYS A 86 -32.19 29.40 -3.13
CA LYS A 86 -32.22 30.81 -3.50
C LYS A 86 -32.10 31.03 -5.02
N ALA A 87 -31.31 30.20 -5.72
CA ALA A 87 -31.21 30.22 -7.18
C ALA A 87 -32.52 29.77 -7.85
N TRP A 88 -33.13 28.68 -7.39
CA TRP A 88 -34.45 28.21 -7.86
C TRP A 88 -35.54 29.25 -7.57
N ALA A 89 -35.55 29.83 -6.37
CA ALA A 89 -36.49 30.89 -6.01
C ALA A 89 -36.35 32.13 -6.91
N ARG A 90 -35.12 32.55 -7.26
CA ARG A 90 -34.87 33.66 -8.21
C ARG A 90 -35.33 33.35 -9.64
N VAL A 91 -35.20 32.09 -10.07
CA VAL A 91 -35.65 31.67 -11.41
C VAL A 91 -37.17 31.62 -11.47
N LEU A 92 -37.83 31.14 -10.41
CA LEU A 92 -39.30 31.04 -10.32
C LEU A 92 -40.00 32.39 -10.11
N SER A 93 -39.29 33.40 -9.59
CA SER A 93 -39.84 34.74 -9.33
C SER A 93 -39.69 35.71 -10.50
N ARG A 94 -39.06 35.31 -11.62
CA ARG A 94 -39.06 36.11 -12.85
C ARG A 94 -40.41 35.97 -13.57
N PRO A 95 -41.18 37.05 -13.77
CA PRO A 95 -42.38 37.00 -14.60
C PRO A 95 -42.00 36.61 -16.03
N ARG A 96 -42.68 35.61 -16.58
CA ARG A 96 -42.56 35.22 -17.97
C ARG A 96 -43.39 36.21 -18.79
N THR A 97 -42.73 37.23 -19.35
CA THR A 97 -43.31 38.14 -20.35
C THR A 97 -43.51 37.42 -21.66
#